data_AF-A0A2C9WEN5-F1
#
_entry.id   AF-A0A2C9WEN5-F1
#
_cell.length_a   1.000
_cell.length_b   1.000
_cell.length_c   1.000
_cell.angle_alpha   90.00
_cell.angle_beta   90.00
_cell.angle_gamma   90.00
#
_symmetry.space_group_name_H-M   'P 1'
#
loop_
_entity.id
_entity.type
_entity.pdbx_description
1 polymer ?
#
loop_
_entity_poly.entity_id
_entity_poly.type
_entity_poly.pdbx_seq_one_letter_code
_entity_poly.pdbx_strand_id
1 'polypeptide(L)'
;MSIHWHGLKQYRNGWADGPAYITQCPIQKGSSYTYDFNVTGQRGTLWWHAHIFWLRATVYGAIVIMPKQGTPYPFPRPNMEVNILLGEWWNTDVEEVVRQGTKMGLPPNMSDAHTINGKPGPLFPCSEKHTFAMEVEPGKTYLLRIVNAALNDELFFGVSGHKMTVVEVDAVYTKPFITETILIAPGQTTNVLVQANQPPGRYFMATRPFMDVPIPVDNKTATAILQYKGIPNTVLPSLPQLPAPNDTEFALSYNRKLRSLNSPQFPANLPIKIDRKLFYTIGFGKDSCPTCINGTRLLASLNNISFVMPQTALLQAHYLNLTGVFRTDFPDKPPTPFNYTGAPLTASLGTVHGTKPSLSKLAFNSTVELVLQDTNLLTVESHPFHLHGYNFFVVGTGIGNFDPVKDPAKYDLVDPIERNTVGVPTGGWTAIRFRADNPGVWFMHCHLELHTGWGLKTAFVVEDGAGPDQSILPPPKDLPAC
;
A
#
# COMPACT_ATOMS: atom_id res chain seq x y z
N MET A 1 8.93 15.65 10.92
CA MET A 1 8.28 14.32 10.94
C MET A 1 6.79 14.50 10.68
N SER A 2 6.11 13.49 10.15
CA SER A 2 4.65 13.41 10.17
C SER A 2 4.25 11.93 10.28
N ILE A 3 3.02 11.64 10.72
CA ILE A 3 2.50 10.29 10.94
C ILE A 3 1.20 10.14 10.18
N HIS A 4 1.08 9.10 9.37
CA HIS A 4 -0.12 8.73 8.66
C HIS A 4 -0.78 7.51 9.29
N TRP A 5 -2.11 7.51 9.30
CA TRP A 5 -2.96 6.42 9.81
C TRP A 5 -3.49 5.62 8.63
N HIS A 6 -2.62 4.79 8.06
CA HIS A 6 -2.83 4.07 6.80
C HIS A 6 -4.19 3.38 6.73
N GLY A 7 -4.98 3.78 5.73
CA GLY A 7 -6.31 3.23 5.45
C GLY A 7 -7.44 3.79 6.31
N LEU A 8 -7.19 4.64 7.33
CA LEU A 8 -8.26 5.36 7.99
C LEU A 8 -8.87 6.39 7.04
N LYS A 9 -10.21 6.45 7.01
CA LYS A 9 -10.92 7.30 6.04
C LYS A 9 -10.83 8.80 6.37
N GLN A 10 -10.54 9.18 7.62
CA GLN A 10 -10.38 10.58 8.02
C GLN A 10 -11.50 11.50 7.50
N TYR A 11 -12.77 11.06 7.62
CA TYR A 11 -13.91 11.76 7.04
C TYR A 11 -13.92 13.26 7.38
N ARG A 12 -13.80 14.10 6.34
CA ARG A 12 -13.75 15.57 6.36
C ARG A 12 -12.56 16.16 7.11
N ASN A 13 -11.61 15.33 7.54
CA ASN A 13 -10.53 15.70 8.43
C ASN A 13 -9.16 15.35 7.84
N GLY A 14 -8.90 15.82 6.62
CA GLY A 14 -7.59 15.66 5.99
C GLY A 14 -6.43 16.18 6.85
N TRP A 15 -6.68 17.11 7.79
CA TRP A 15 -5.66 17.64 8.71
C TRP A 15 -5.01 16.56 9.59
N ALA A 16 -5.74 15.49 9.91
CA ALA A 16 -5.23 14.37 10.68
C ALA A 16 -4.72 13.22 9.79
N ASP A 17 -4.61 13.42 8.48
CA ASP A 17 -4.18 12.37 7.55
C ASP A 17 -2.66 12.14 7.59
N GLY A 18 -1.84 13.19 7.70
CA GLY A 18 -0.39 13.04 7.92
C GLY A 18 0.61 13.11 6.76
N PRO A 19 0.30 12.92 5.46
CA PRO A 19 1.32 13.02 4.41
C PRO A 19 1.92 14.44 4.33
N ALA A 20 3.23 14.54 4.58
CA ALA A 20 3.92 15.82 4.65
C ALA A 20 3.86 16.57 3.32
N TYR A 21 3.59 17.88 3.40
CA TYR A 21 3.31 18.81 2.30
C TYR A 21 2.09 18.45 1.44
N ILE A 22 1.35 17.38 1.77
CA ILE A 22 0.05 17.11 1.17
C ILE A 22 -1.05 17.65 2.08
N THR A 23 -1.15 17.16 3.32
CA THR A 23 -2.19 17.61 4.26
C THR A 23 -1.69 18.48 5.40
N GLN A 24 -0.39 18.41 5.71
CA GLN A 24 0.25 19.24 6.73
C GLN A 24 1.71 19.50 6.38
N CYS A 25 2.31 20.56 6.92
CA CYS A 25 3.77 20.67 6.92
C CYS A 25 4.39 19.76 8.01
N PRO A 26 5.69 19.42 7.92
CA PRO A 26 6.33 18.51 8.85
C PRO A 26 6.36 19.10 10.28
N ILE A 27 6.06 18.27 11.27
CA ILE A 27 6.27 18.57 12.68
C ILE A 27 7.78 18.76 12.90
N GLN A 28 8.16 19.96 13.33
CA GLN A 28 9.55 20.36 13.55
C GLN A 28 10.12 19.77 14.85
N LYS A 29 11.45 19.72 14.96
CA LYS A 29 12.12 19.27 16.18
C LYS A 29 11.68 20.13 17.37
N GLY A 30 11.31 19.48 18.48
CA GLY A 30 10.84 20.16 19.69
C GLY A 30 9.42 20.71 19.62
N SER A 31 8.70 20.50 18.50
CA SER A 31 7.28 20.84 18.35
C SER A 31 6.41 19.60 18.55
N SER A 32 5.10 19.83 18.69
CA SER A 32 4.09 18.78 18.86
C SER A 32 2.86 19.10 18.01
N TYR A 33 2.15 18.06 17.59
CA TYR A 33 0.90 18.17 16.84
C TYR A 33 -0.01 17.02 17.26
N THR A 34 -1.29 17.33 17.50
CA THR A 34 -2.28 16.34 17.92
C THR A 34 -3.08 15.86 16.72
N TYR A 35 -2.98 14.57 16.40
CA TYR A 35 -3.89 13.91 15.44
C TYR A 35 -5.17 13.52 16.18
N ASP A 36 -6.24 14.27 15.96
CA ASP A 36 -7.57 14.00 16.52
C ASP A 36 -8.53 13.57 15.40
N PHE A 37 -9.11 12.37 15.52
CA PHE A 37 -10.00 11.81 14.52
C PHE A 37 -10.89 10.70 15.08
N ASN A 38 -12.00 10.43 14.39
CA ASN A 38 -12.91 9.35 14.69
C ASN A 38 -12.78 8.20 13.69
N VAL A 39 -12.70 6.96 14.19
CA VAL A 39 -12.76 5.76 13.35
C VAL A 39 -14.22 5.41 13.08
N THR A 40 -14.70 5.66 11.87
CA THR A 40 -16.11 5.50 11.50
C THR A 40 -16.29 4.38 10.49
N GLY A 41 -17.13 3.39 10.82
CA GLY A 41 -17.53 2.33 9.89
C GLY A 41 -16.47 1.27 9.56
N GLN A 42 -15.23 1.43 10.04
CA GLN A 42 -14.12 0.49 9.81
C GLN A 42 -13.98 -0.51 10.96
N ARG A 43 -13.44 -1.70 10.66
CA ARG A 43 -13.10 -2.73 11.64
C ARG A 43 -12.07 -3.68 11.04
N GLY A 44 -11.15 -4.18 11.84
CA GLY A 44 -10.10 -5.06 11.38
C GLY A 44 -8.70 -4.56 11.66
N THR A 45 -7.76 -4.91 10.78
CA THR A 45 -6.36 -4.50 10.87
C THR A 45 -6.09 -3.38 9.87
N LEU A 46 -5.44 -2.33 10.38
CA LEU A 46 -4.77 -1.28 9.63
C LEU A 46 -3.40 -1.07 10.27
N TRP A 47 -2.73 0.02 9.92
CA TRP A 47 -1.42 0.35 10.50
C TRP A 47 -1.19 1.85 10.42
N TRP A 48 -0.18 2.34 11.12
CA TRP A 48 0.29 3.71 11.06
C TRP A 48 1.77 3.72 10.72
N HIS A 49 2.24 4.79 10.08
CA HIS A 49 3.65 4.95 9.75
C HIS A 49 4.05 6.42 9.59
N ALA A 50 5.33 6.71 9.70
CA ALA A 50 5.84 8.03 9.32
C ALA A 50 5.55 8.31 7.84
N HIS A 51 5.15 9.53 7.49
CA HIS A 51 4.79 9.88 6.12
C HIS A 51 5.58 11.06 5.58
N ILE A 52 6.89 10.98 5.79
CA ILE A 52 7.90 11.88 5.24
C ILE A 52 9.22 11.13 5.13
N PHE A 53 9.84 11.21 3.94
CA PHE A 53 11.06 10.48 3.60
C PHE A 53 10.92 8.97 3.88
N TRP A 54 12.04 8.25 4.05
CA TRP A 54 12.05 6.83 4.33
C TRP A 54 11.96 6.52 5.84
N LEU A 55 11.49 7.48 6.65
CA LEU A 55 11.39 7.32 8.10
C LEU A 55 10.48 6.15 8.52
N ARG A 56 9.52 5.76 7.67
CA ARG A 56 8.69 4.56 7.92
C ARG A 56 9.47 3.24 7.84
N ALA A 57 10.75 3.24 7.49
CA ALA A 57 11.61 2.08 7.67
C ALA A 57 11.71 1.61 9.12
N THR A 58 11.53 2.53 10.08
CA THR A 58 11.61 2.22 11.51
C THR A 58 10.46 2.81 12.35
N VAL A 59 9.71 3.78 11.81
CA VAL A 59 8.60 4.45 12.51
C VAL A 59 7.26 3.97 11.95
N TYR A 60 6.76 2.86 12.48
CA TYR A 60 5.45 2.28 12.11
C TYR A 60 4.91 1.35 13.19
N GLY A 61 3.63 0.99 13.09
CA GLY A 61 2.99 0.01 13.97
C GLY A 61 1.58 -0.37 13.51
N ALA A 62 1.01 -1.43 14.09
CA ALA A 62 -0.33 -1.90 13.73
C ALA A 62 -1.43 -1.06 14.41
N ILE A 63 -2.58 -0.97 13.74
CA ILE A 63 -3.85 -0.47 14.30
C ILE A 63 -4.83 -1.63 14.25
N VAL A 64 -5.41 -1.99 15.39
CA VAL A 64 -6.45 -3.03 15.46
C VAL A 64 -7.77 -2.38 15.87
N ILE A 65 -8.73 -2.38 14.95
CA ILE A 65 -10.07 -1.85 15.15
C ILE A 65 -11.01 -3.02 15.45
N MET A 66 -11.26 -3.27 16.73
CA MET A 66 -12.12 -4.36 17.14
C MET A 66 -13.57 -4.16 16.66
N PRO A 67 -14.35 -5.23 16.44
CA PRO A 67 -15.80 -5.10 16.30
C PRO A 67 -16.38 -4.31 17.49
N LYS A 68 -17.44 -3.54 17.23
CA LYS A 68 -18.20 -2.86 18.29
C LYS A 68 -18.60 -3.87 19.37
N GLN A 69 -18.59 -3.44 20.63
CA GLN A 69 -19.00 -4.29 21.74
C GLN A 69 -20.37 -4.92 21.48
N GLY A 70 -20.47 -6.25 21.67
CA GLY A 70 -21.68 -7.02 21.38
C GLY A 70 -21.80 -7.53 19.93
N THR A 71 -20.96 -7.08 19.01
CA THR A 71 -20.93 -7.55 17.62
C THR A 71 -19.89 -8.67 17.45
N PRO A 72 -20.29 -9.90 17.09
CA PRO A 72 -19.33 -10.97 16.82
C PRO A 72 -18.60 -10.76 15.47
N TYR A 73 -17.49 -11.46 15.30
CA TYR A 73 -16.89 -11.65 13.98
C TYR A 73 -17.85 -12.44 13.07
N PRO A 74 -17.77 -12.28 11.73
CA PRO A 74 -18.52 -13.12 10.78
C PRO A 74 -17.91 -14.53 10.61
N PHE A 75 -16.89 -14.85 11.40
CA PHE A 75 -16.23 -16.14 11.48
C PHE A 75 -16.09 -16.55 12.96
N PRO A 76 -15.84 -17.84 13.27
CA PRO A 76 -15.66 -18.28 14.64
C PRO A 76 -14.59 -17.47 15.39
N ARG A 77 -14.90 -17.05 16.61
CA ARG A 77 -13.99 -16.24 17.43
C ARG A 77 -12.66 -16.98 17.62
N PRO A 78 -11.50 -16.38 17.25
CA PRO A 78 -10.20 -17.00 17.46
C PRO A 78 -9.89 -17.11 18.96
N ASN A 79 -9.03 -18.06 19.32
CA ASN A 79 -8.56 -18.23 20.69
C ASN A 79 -7.55 -17.15 21.09
N MET A 80 -6.78 -16.64 20.13
CA MET A 80 -5.83 -15.55 20.31
C MET A 80 -5.63 -14.82 18.98
N GLU A 81 -5.26 -13.54 19.06
CA GLU A 81 -4.92 -12.70 17.92
C GLU A 81 -3.48 -12.22 18.06
N VAL A 82 -2.72 -12.19 16.95
CA VAL A 82 -1.29 -11.83 16.95
C VAL A 82 -1.01 -10.90 15.76
N ASN A 83 -0.34 -9.79 16.03
CA ASN A 83 0.13 -8.89 14.97
C ASN A 83 1.44 -9.39 14.38
N ILE A 84 1.52 -9.42 13.05
CA ILE A 84 2.67 -9.85 12.27
C ILE A 84 3.03 -8.72 11.30
N LEU A 85 4.05 -7.94 11.64
CA LEU A 85 4.50 -6.82 10.82
C LEU A 85 5.72 -7.24 10.00
N LEU A 86 5.56 -7.28 8.69
CA LEU A 86 6.66 -7.50 7.75
C LEU A 86 7.34 -6.16 7.47
N GLY A 87 8.66 -6.13 7.43
CA GLY A 87 9.41 -4.90 7.18
C GLY A 87 10.81 -5.16 6.65
N GLU A 88 11.59 -4.10 6.48
CA GLU A 88 12.96 -4.13 5.97
C GLU A 88 13.93 -3.49 6.97
N TRP A 89 15.20 -3.87 6.88
CA TRP A 89 16.29 -3.37 7.73
C TRP A 89 17.52 -3.04 6.88
N TRP A 90 18.09 -1.86 7.15
CA TRP A 90 19.40 -1.45 6.65
C TRP A 90 20.37 -1.31 7.81
N ASN A 91 21.61 -1.74 7.61
CA ASN A 91 22.71 -1.52 8.54
C ASN A 91 23.13 -0.05 8.57
N THR A 92 22.96 0.65 7.45
CA THR A 92 23.25 2.09 7.31
C THR A 92 21.98 2.90 7.61
N ASP A 93 22.15 4.14 8.09
CA ASP A 93 21.04 5.09 8.20
C ASP A 93 20.28 5.20 6.87
N VAL A 94 18.98 4.95 6.93
CA VAL A 94 18.13 4.85 5.74
C VAL A 94 18.10 6.17 4.95
N GLU A 95 18.13 7.32 5.63
CA GLU A 95 18.16 8.62 4.93
C GLU A 95 19.51 8.87 4.26
N GLU A 96 20.60 8.33 4.82
CA GLU A 96 21.92 8.38 4.18
C GLU A 96 21.96 7.48 2.93
N VAL A 97 21.34 6.30 2.97
CA VAL A 97 21.19 5.41 1.80
C VAL A 97 20.44 6.11 0.67
N VAL A 98 19.33 6.78 0.99
CA VAL A 98 18.55 7.59 0.02
C VAL A 98 19.36 8.75 -0.53
N ARG A 99 20.08 9.48 0.34
CA ARG A 99 20.91 10.61 -0.04
C ARG A 99 22.03 10.21 -1.00
N GLN A 100 22.67 9.07 -0.76
CA GLN A 100 23.71 8.52 -1.63
C GLN A 100 23.17 8.18 -3.02
N GLY A 101 22.08 7.40 -3.09
CA GLY A 101 21.42 7.06 -4.35
C GLY A 101 21.02 8.31 -5.14
N THR A 102 20.37 9.27 -4.48
CA THR A 102 19.94 10.55 -5.08
C THR A 102 21.12 11.34 -5.64
N LYS A 103 22.22 11.45 -4.88
CA LYS A 103 23.43 12.16 -5.34
C LYS A 103 24.04 11.51 -6.58
N MET A 104 23.98 10.19 -6.67
CA MET A 104 24.51 9.40 -7.78
C MET A 104 23.56 9.37 -8.99
N GLY A 105 22.28 9.72 -8.81
CA GLY A 105 21.23 9.56 -9.82
C GLY A 105 20.79 8.10 -10.00
N LEU A 106 21.01 7.26 -8.99
CA LEU A 106 20.72 5.83 -8.98
C LEU A 106 19.66 5.50 -7.92
N PRO A 107 19.02 4.32 -8.02
CA PRO A 107 18.23 3.80 -6.91
C PRO A 107 19.08 3.68 -5.63
N PRO A 108 18.51 3.98 -4.44
CA PRO A 108 19.13 3.63 -3.17
C PRO A 108 19.35 2.11 -3.07
N ASN A 109 20.32 1.69 -2.25
CA ASN A 109 20.59 0.27 -2.06
C ASN A 109 19.39 -0.44 -1.41
N MET A 110 19.15 -1.69 -1.83
CA MET A 110 18.20 -2.62 -1.20
C MET A 110 18.52 -2.88 0.28
N SER A 111 17.55 -3.41 1.02
CA SER A 111 17.73 -3.76 2.43
C SER A 111 18.78 -4.84 2.65
N ASP A 112 19.34 -4.86 3.85
CA ASP A 112 20.23 -5.93 4.30
C ASP A 112 19.44 -7.16 4.78
N ALA A 113 18.22 -6.95 5.28
CA ALA A 113 17.32 -8.00 5.72
C ALA A 113 15.85 -7.60 5.66
N HIS A 114 15.00 -8.52 5.21
CA HIS A 114 13.60 -8.56 5.60
C HIS A 114 13.44 -8.90 7.10
N THR A 115 12.30 -8.51 7.69
CA THR A 115 12.00 -8.76 9.10
C THR A 115 10.55 -9.18 9.33
N ILE A 116 10.30 -9.95 10.38
CA ILE A 116 8.98 -10.22 10.96
C ILE A 116 9.00 -9.67 12.39
N ASN A 117 8.11 -8.71 12.68
CA ASN A 117 8.08 -7.95 13.94
C ASN A 117 9.45 -7.32 14.30
N GLY A 118 10.13 -6.77 13.28
CA GLY A 118 11.45 -6.14 13.44
C GLY A 118 12.61 -7.11 13.68
N LYS A 119 12.42 -8.42 13.46
CA LYS A 119 13.43 -9.46 13.64
C LYS A 119 13.66 -10.23 12.32
N PRO A 120 14.91 -10.35 11.82
CA PRO A 120 15.19 -11.12 10.60
C PRO A 120 14.98 -12.65 10.75
N GLY A 121 15.21 -13.17 11.96
CA GLY A 121 15.15 -14.61 12.25
C GLY A 121 16.51 -15.31 12.16
N PRO A 122 16.58 -16.61 12.47
CA PRO A 122 17.83 -17.34 12.65
C PRO A 122 18.66 -17.56 11.38
N LEU A 123 18.10 -17.27 10.20
CA LEU A 123 18.81 -17.36 8.92
C LEU A 123 19.78 -16.19 8.68
N PHE A 124 19.80 -15.20 9.58
CA PHE A 124 20.67 -14.04 9.52
C PHE A 124 21.71 -14.05 10.66
N PRO A 125 22.91 -13.49 10.44
CA PRO A 125 23.90 -13.32 11.49
C PRO A 125 23.32 -12.60 12.72
N CYS A 126 23.73 -13.02 13.92
CA CYS A 126 23.38 -12.39 15.19
C CYS A 126 21.87 -12.32 15.52
N SER A 127 21.01 -13.06 14.81
CA SER A 127 19.55 -12.88 14.88
C SER A 127 18.79 -14.02 15.57
N GLU A 128 19.39 -15.21 15.73
CA GLU A 128 18.74 -16.41 16.28
C GLU A 128 18.09 -16.19 17.65
N LYS A 129 18.84 -15.63 18.62
CA LYS A 129 18.41 -15.46 20.02
C LYS A 129 17.17 -14.57 20.19
N HIS A 130 16.90 -13.68 19.23
CA HIS A 130 15.84 -12.67 19.32
C HIS A 130 14.74 -12.89 18.28
N THR A 131 14.72 -14.04 17.62
CA THR A 131 13.68 -14.42 16.67
C THR A 131 12.31 -14.32 17.33
N PHE A 132 11.35 -13.69 16.64
CA PHE A 132 9.97 -13.66 17.10
C PHE A 132 9.40 -15.07 17.15
N ALA A 133 8.80 -15.45 18.27
CA ALA A 133 8.15 -16.73 18.46
C ALA A 133 6.78 -16.54 19.11
N MET A 134 5.76 -17.25 18.60
CA MET A 134 4.43 -17.31 19.20
C MET A 134 4.14 -18.75 19.66
N GLU A 135 3.58 -18.88 20.86
CA GLU A 135 3.19 -20.18 21.41
C GLU A 135 1.73 -20.51 21.04
N VAL A 136 1.49 -21.76 20.63
CA VAL A 136 0.17 -22.28 20.28
C VAL A 136 -0.17 -23.55 21.06
N GLU A 137 -1.47 -23.78 21.27
CA GLU A 137 -2.02 -24.98 21.89
C GLU A 137 -2.70 -25.85 20.83
N PRO A 138 -2.54 -27.19 20.88
CA PRO A 138 -3.19 -28.10 19.94
C PRO A 138 -4.71 -27.86 19.82
N GLY A 139 -5.20 -27.83 18.58
CA GLY A 139 -6.62 -27.68 18.26
C GLY A 139 -7.19 -26.27 18.35
N LYS A 140 -6.42 -25.29 18.87
CA LYS A 140 -6.84 -23.88 18.93
C LYS A 140 -6.66 -23.17 17.59
N THR A 141 -7.40 -22.08 17.40
CA THR A 141 -7.35 -21.23 16.20
C THR A 141 -6.82 -19.84 16.55
N TYR A 142 -5.91 -19.33 15.74
CA TYR A 142 -5.21 -18.06 15.92
C TYR A 142 -5.52 -17.13 14.76
N LEU A 143 -5.80 -15.86 15.03
CA LEU A 143 -5.93 -14.83 14.00
C LEU A 143 -4.59 -14.10 13.86
N LEU A 144 -3.89 -14.31 12.75
CA LEU A 144 -2.69 -13.55 12.42
C LEU A 144 -3.11 -12.30 11.65
N ARG A 145 -2.75 -11.14 12.17
CA ARG A 145 -3.01 -9.81 11.60
C ARG A 145 -1.74 -9.33 10.90
N ILE A 146 -1.65 -9.63 9.60
CA ILE A 146 -0.41 -9.45 8.84
C ILE A 146 -0.43 -8.07 8.17
N VAL A 147 0.63 -7.30 8.35
CA VAL A 147 0.84 -5.97 7.76
C VAL A 147 2.13 -6.02 6.97
N ASN A 148 2.12 -5.61 5.70
CA ASN A 148 3.36 -5.34 4.99
C ASN A 148 3.74 -3.87 5.14
N ALA A 149 4.67 -3.61 6.05
CA ALA A 149 5.28 -2.30 6.32
C ALA A 149 6.65 -2.12 5.63
N ALA A 150 7.07 -3.08 4.78
CA ALA A 150 8.26 -2.93 3.94
C ALA A 150 8.14 -1.68 3.06
N LEU A 151 9.27 -1.09 2.70
CA LEU A 151 9.34 0.07 1.83
C LEU A 151 9.16 -0.30 0.36
N ASN A 152 9.79 -1.37 -0.11
CA ASN A 152 9.97 -1.57 -1.54
C ASN A 152 9.60 -2.96 -2.09
N ASP A 153 9.27 -3.94 -1.23
CA ASP A 153 9.08 -5.32 -1.68
C ASP A 153 7.66 -5.86 -1.38
N GLU A 154 7.01 -6.41 -2.42
CA GLU A 154 5.86 -7.31 -2.24
C GLU A 154 6.34 -8.65 -1.69
N LEU A 155 5.60 -9.23 -0.75
CA LEU A 155 6.08 -10.36 0.03
C LEU A 155 5.14 -11.55 -0.06
N PHE A 156 5.69 -12.73 -0.33
CA PHE A 156 5.05 -13.99 0.00
C PHE A 156 5.19 -14.24 1.49
N PHE A 157 4.11 -14.65 2.16
CA PHE A 157 4.12 -15.09 3.54
C PHE A 157 3.44 -16.45 3.70
N GLY A 158 4.02 -17.35 4.50
CA GLY A 158 3.46 -18.67 4.77
C GLY A 158 3.91 -19.24 6.11
N VAL A 159 3.19 -20.25 6.60
CA VAL A 159 3.48 -20.95 7.86
C VAL A 159 3.66 -22.44 7.58
N SER A 160 4.82 -22.99 7.94
CA SER A 160 5.16 -24.38 7.63
C SER A 160 4.12 -25.35 8.18
N GLY A 161 3.63 -26.24 7.31
CA GLY A 161 2.61 -27.25 7.65
C GLY A 161 1.21 -26.71 7.94
N HIS A 162 0.99 -25.38 7.94
CA HIS A 162 -0.29 -24.79 8.35
C HIS A 162 -0.95 -24.06 7.19
N LYS A 163 -2.20 -24.44 6.90
CA LYS A 163 -3.06 -23.68 5.99
C LYS A 163 -3.58 -22.43 6.69
N MET A 164 -3.77 -21.38 5.91
CA MET A 164 -4.28 -20.08 6.31
C MET A 164 -5.65 -19.85 5.67
N THR A 165 -6.64 -19.44 6.46
CA THR A 165 -7.95 -19.00 5.93
C THR A 165 -7.99 -17.48 5.94
N VAL A 166 -7.94 -16.85 4.76
CA VAL A 166 -8.05 -15.39 4.61
C VAL A 166 -9.48 -14.97 4.96
N VAL A 167 -9.64 -14.01 5.85
CA VAL A 167 -10.96 -13.56 6.33
C VAL A 167 -11.16 -12.04 6.30
N GLU A 168 -10.08 -11.28 6.15
CA GLU A 168 -10.11 -9.83 6.16
C GLU A 168 -8.90 -9.26 5.40
N VAL A 169 -9.09 -8.17 4.67
CA VAL A 169 -8.03 -7.35 4.08
C VAL A 169 -8.38 -5.88 4.26
N ASP A 170 -7.41 -5.04 4.58
CA ASP A 170 -7.57 -3.57 4.62
C ASP A 170 -8.77 -3.09 5.46
N ALA A 171 -8.97 -3.73 6.63
CA ALA A 171 -10.11 -3.53 7.52
C ALA A 171 -11.50 -3.75 6.86
N VAL A 172 -11.56 -4.71 5.93
CA VAL A 172 -12.80 -5.20 5.30
C VAL A 172 -12.83 -6.72 5.31
N TYR A 173 -13.97 -7.30 5.70
CA TYR A 173 -14.16 -8.75 5.66
C TYR A 173 -14.24 -9.28 4.23
N THR A 174 -13.62 -10.43 4.01
CA THR A 174 -13.64 -11.12 2.71
C THR A 174 -14.56 -12.33 2.76
N LYS A 175 -14.94 -12.84 1.58
CA LYS A 175 -15.38 -14.24 1.49
C LYS A 175 -14.21 -15.13 1.89
N PRO A 176 -14.35 -16.02 2.89
CA PRO A 176 -13.22 -16.81 3.34
C PRO A 176 -12.72 -17.77 2.26
N PHE A 177 -11.40 -17.86 2.11
CA PHE A 177 -10.77 -18.88 1.29
C PHE A 177 -9.48 -19.38 1.93
N ILE A 178 -9.14 -20.64 1.63
CA ILE A 178 -7.97 -21.32 2.21
C ILE A 178 -6.79 -21.21 1.24
N THR A 179 -5.60 -20.95 1.78
CA THR A 179 -4.33 -20.91 1.05
C THR A 179 -3.17 -21.33 1.95
N GLU A 180 -2.05 -21.76 1.36
CA GLU A 180 -0.81 -22.08 2.09
C GLU A 180 0.16 -20.90 2.14
N THR A 181 -0.01 -19.94 1.21
CA THR A 181 0.78 -18.71 1.12
C THR A 181 -0.16 -17.55 0.78
N ILE A 182 0.16 -16.36 1.28
CA ILE A 182 -0.44 -15.11 0.81
C ILE A 182 0.61 -14.28 0.06
N LEU A 183 0.17 -13.47 -0.89
CA LEU A 183 0.95 -12.35 -1.42
C LEU A 183 0.43 -11.06 -0.79
N ILE A 184 1.32 -10.23 -0.26
CA ILE A 184 0.96 -8.98 0.40
C ILE A 184 1.93 -7.88 -0.02
N ALA A 185 1.41 -6.80 -0.59
CA ALA A 185 2.21 -5.67 -1.05
C ALA A 185 2.35 -4.59 0.05
N PRO A 186 3.40 -3.75 0.02
CA PRO A 186 3.53 -2.60 0.92
C PRO A 186 2.23 -1.80 1.02
N GLY A 187 1.81 -1.52 2.26
CA GLY A 187 0.55 -0.84 2.52
C GLY A 187 -0.65 -1.75 2.75
N GLN A 188 -0.62 -2.99 2.27
CA GLN A 188 -1.73 -3.92 2.47
C GLN A 188 -1.69 -4.55 3.87
N THR A 189 -2.88 -4.89 4.34
CA THR A 189 -3.07 -5.76 5.51
C THR A 189 -3.88 -6.99 5.11
N THR A 190 -3.62 -8.13 5.75
CA THR A 190 -4.38 -9.37 5.53
C THR A 190 -4.47 -10.12 6.85
N ASN A 191 -5.70 -10.46 7.26
CA ASN A 191 -5.89 -11.32 8.42
C ASN A 191 -6.21 -12.74 7.97
N VAL A 192 -5.53 -13.69 8.62
CA VAL A 192 -5.71 -15.11 8.37
C VAL A 192 -5.99 -15.86 9.66
N LEU A 193 -6.90 -16.84 9.59
CA LEU A 193 -7.07 -17.83 10.64
C LEU A 193 -6.10 -19.00 10.40
N VAL A 194 -5.35 -19.37 11.43
CA VAL A 194 -4.44 -20.51 11.46
C VAL A 194 -4.87 -21.45 12.57
N GLN A 195 -5.15 -22.71 12.23
CA GLN A 195 -5.50 -23.74 13.20
C GLN A 195 -4.25 -24.54 13.58
N ALA A 196 -3.96 -24.66 14.88
CA ALA A 196 -2.86 -25.47 15.40
C ALA A 196 -3.19 -26.97 15.36
N ASN A 197 -3.29 -27.52 14.14
CA ASN A 197 -3.72 -28.90 13.88
C ASN A 197 -2.59 -29.85 13.42
N GLN A 198 -1.36 -29.35 13.34
CA GLN A 198 -0.17 -30.16 13.07
C GLN A 198 0.32 -30.91 14.33
N PRO A 199 1.16 -31.95 14.17
CA PRO A 199 1.85 -32.58 15.30
C PRO A 199 2.55 -31.54 16.19
N PRO A 200 2.56 -31.70 17.53
CA PRO A 200 3.26 -30.76 18.40
C PRO A 200 4.74 -30.61 18.00
N GLY A 201 5.12 -29.40 17.59
CA GLY A 201 6.45 -29.11 17.05
C GLY A 201 6.74 -27.61 16.95
N ARG A 202 7.77 -27.27 16.18
CA ARG A 202 8.13 -25.87 15.85
C ARG A 202 8.08 -25.71 14.34
N TYR A 203 7.51 -24.61 13.88
CA TYR A 203 7.22 -24.35 12.47
C TYR A 203 7.63 -22.93 12.14
N PHE A 204 8.37 -22.71 11.06
CA PHE A 204 8.66 -21.35 10.64
C PHE A 204 7.41 -20.69 10.03
N MET A 205 7.15 -19.46 10.45
CA MET A 205 6.54 -18.44 9.62
C MET A 205 7.66 -17.83 8.77
N ALA A 206 7.49 -17.73 7.47
CA ALA A 206 8.53 -17.23 6.58
C ALA A 206 7.98 -16.20 5.60
N THR A 207 8.82 -15.22 5.26
CA THR A 207 8.53 -14.21 4.24
C THR A 207 9.69 -14.07 3.25
N ARG A 208 9.36 -13.89 1.97
CA ARG A 208 10.33 -13.66 0.88
C ARG A 208 9.72 -12.74 -0.19
N PRO A 209 10.52 -11.96 -0.92
CA PRO A 209 10.02 -11.11 -2.01
C PRO A 209 9.37 -11.90 -3.15
N PHE A 210 8.30 -11.33 -3.67
CA PHE A 210 7.78 -11.58 -5.00
C PHE A 210 8.44 -10.58 -5.96
N MET A 211 9.05 -11.09 -7.02
CA MET A 211 9.74 -10.33 -8.04
C MET A 211 9.63 -11.07 -9.36
N ASP A 212 8.78 -10.57 -10.26
CA ASP A 212 8.58 -11.13 -11.59
C ASP A 212 9.28 -10.34 -12.71
N VAL A 213 10.13 -9.38 -12.34
CA VAL A 213 10.97 -8.57 -13.22
C VAL A 213 12.42 -8.53 -12.70
N PRO A 214 13.45 -8.48 -13.54
CA PRO A 214 14.85 -8.62 -13.11
C PRO A 214 15.41 -7.32 -12.50
N ILE A 215 14.80 -6.84 -11.41
CA ILE A 215 15.25 -5.68 -10.63
C ILE A 215 15.97 -6.13 -9.35
N PRO A 216 16.96 -5.39 -8.83
CA PRO A 216 17.61 -5.74 -7.58
C PRO A 216 16.64 -5.64 -6.38
N VAL A 217 16.49 -6.71 -5.61
CA VAL A 217 15.75 -6.73 -4.32
C VAL A 217 16.49 -7.58 -3.29
N ASP A 218 16.12 -7.43 -2.02
CA ASP A 218 16.61 -8.31 -0.95
C ASP A 218 15.98 -9.71 -1.02
N ASN A 219 16.61 -10.61 -1.78
CA ASN A 219 16.11 -11.97 -1.97
C ASN A 219 16.31 -12.92 -0.77
N LYS A 220 16.60 -12.40 0.42
CA LYS A 220 16.77 -13.21 1.63
C LYS A 220 15.42 -13.48 2.30
N THR A 221 15.27 -14.68 2.86
CA THR A 221 14.05 -15.10 3.55
C THR A 221 14.12 -14.77 5.04
N ALA A 222 13.20 -13.94 5.54
CA ALA A 222 13.05 -13.68 6.96
C ALA A 222 12.10 -14.67 7.61
N THR A 223 12.35 -15.00 8.88
CA THR A 223 11.63 -16.06 9.58
C THR A 223 11.28 -15.70 11.02
N ALA A 224 10.14 -16.25 11.46
CA ALA A 224 9.67 -16.26 12.83
C ALA A 224 9.13 -17.65 13.17
N ILE A 225 8.81 -17.93 14.43
CA ILE A 225 8.50 -19.30 14.87
C ILE A 225 7.08 -19.39 15.43
N LEU A 226 6.29 -20.32 14.90
CA LEU A 226 5.08 -20.83 15.54
C LEU A 226 5.47 -22.10 16.29
N GLN A 227 5.36 -22.10 17.62
CA GLN A 227 5.77 -23.21 18.47
C GLN A 227 4.62 -23.75 19.29
N TYR A 228 4.46 -25.07 19.32
CA TYR A 228 3.50 -25.70 20.20
C TYR A 228 4.00 -25.64 21.65
N LYS A 229 3.06 -25.41 22.58
CA LYS A 229 3.34 -25.32 24.01
C LYS A 229 4.05 -26.58 24.53
N GLY A 230 5.12 -26.37 25.30
CA GLY A 230 5.92 -27.43 25.90
C GLY A 230 6.97 -28.07 24.98
N ILE A 231 7.12 -27.60 23.73
CA ILE A 231 8.16 -28.09 22.83
C ILE A 231 9.52 -27.41 23.14
N PRO A 232 10.61 -28.17 23.34
CA PRO A 232 11.93 -27.60 23.59
C PRO A 232 12.47 -26.78 22.42
N ASN A 233 13.23 -25.73 22.72
CA ASN A 233 13.89 -24.89 21.70
C ASN A 233 14.99 -25.63 20.91
N THR A 234 15.39 -26.84 21.32
CA THR A 234 16.30 -27.72 20.59
C THR A 234 15.65 -28.37 19.37
N VAL A 235 14.31 -28.42 19.30
CA VAL A 235 13.59 -28.89 18.11
C VAL A 235 13.74 -27.83 17.01
N LEU A 236 14.30 -28.22 15.88
CA LEU A 236 14.49 -27.29 14.77
C LEU A 236 13.17 -27.06 14.02
N PRO A 237 12.78 -25.80 13.78
CA PRO A 237 11.61 -25.49 12.97
C PRO A 237 11.80 -25.85 11.49
N SER A 238 10.74 -26.29 10.84
CA SER A 238 10.71 -26.56 9.38
C SER A 238 10.29 -25.33 8.58
N LEU A 239 10.85 -25.15 7.38
CA LEU A 239 10.50 -24.06 6.47
C LEU A 239 9.22 -24.39 5.66
N PRO A 240 8.35 -23.40 5.39
CA PRO A 240 7.26 -23.57 4.44
C PRO A 240 7.80 -23.61 3.00
N GLN A 241 7.05 -24.26 2.12
CA GLN A 241 7.26 -24.15 0.68
C GLN A 241 6.57 -22.88 0.17
N LEU A 242 7.33 -21.81 0.00
CA LEU A 242 6.83 -20.58 -0.64
C LEU A 242 6.89 -20.72 -2.17
N PRO A 243 6.02 -20.02 -2.94
CA PRO A 243 6.09 -19.94 -4.40
C PRO A 243 7.44 -19.45 -4.92
N ALA A 244 7.77 -19.72 -6.17
CA ALA A 244 8.96 -19.16 -6.80
C ALA A 244 8.90 -17.62 -6.74
N PRO A 245 10.04 -16.90 -6.61
CA PRO A 245 10.03 -15.44 -6.52
C PRO A 245 9.28 -14.77 -7.67
N ASN A 246 9.34 -15.34 -8.88
CA ASN A 246 8.72 -14.81 -10.10
C ASN A 246 7.39 -15.49 -10.48
N ASP A 247 6.65 -16.04 -9.50
CA ASP A 247 5.40 -16.76 -9.75
C ASP A 247 4.21 -15.79 -9.97
N THR A 248 4.17 -15.14 -11.14
CA THR A 248 3.08 -14.24 -11.55
C THR A 248 1.73 -14.96 -11.62
N GLU A 249 1.70 -16.26 -11.96
CA GLU A 249 0.47 -17.03 -12.00
C GLU A 249 -0.14 -17.15 -10.59
N PHE A 250 0.67 -17.44 -9.58
CA PHE A 250 0.24 -17.42 -8.20
C PHE A 250 -0.29 -16.03 -7.80
N ALA A 251 0.43 -14.95 -8.11
CA ALA A 251 0.02 -13.58 -7.78
C ALA A 251 -1.37 -13.25 -8.36
N LEU A 252 -1.60 -13.54 -9.64
CA LEU A 252 -2.89 -13.34 -10.31
C LEU A 252 -3.99 -14.27 -9.78
N SER A 253 -3.65 -15.52 -9.45
CA SER A 253 -4.59 -16.50 -8.88
C SER A 253 -5.04 -16.10 -7.47
N TYR A 254 -4.10 -15.67 -6.62
CA TYR A 254 -4.38 -15.19 -5.27
C TYR A 254 -5.30 -13.96 -5.30
N ASN A 255 -4.97 -12.95 -6.10
CA ASN A 255 -5.76 -11.73 -6.23
C ASN A 255 -7.19 -12.00 -6.72
N ARG A 256 -7.40 -12.96 -7.63
CA ARG A 256 -8.74 -13.35 -8.11
C ARG A 256 -9.63 -14.03 -7.05
N LYS A 257 -9.05 -14.60 -5.99
CA LYS A 257 -9.82 -15.23 -4.90
C LYS A 257 -10.40 -14.19 -3.92
N LEU A 258 -9.85 -12.99 -3.91
CA LEU A 258 -10.23 -11.94 -2.99
C LEU A 258 -11.53 -11.28 -3.44
N ARG A 259 -12.57 -11.45 -2.63
CA ARG A 259 -13.91 -10.92 -2.87
C ARG A 259 -14.47 -10.35 -1.58
N SER A 260 -15.21 -9.26 -1.68
CA SER A 260 -15.90 -8.68 -0.53
C SER A 260 -16.88 -9.70 0.06
N LEU A 261 -17.03 -9.72 1.39
CA LEU A 261 -17.99 -10.61 2.05
C LEU A 261 -19.40 -10.47 1.47
N ASN A 262 -19.80 -9.23 1.14
CA ASN A 262 -21.06 -8.84 0.51
C ASN A 262 -22.28 -9.58 1.07
N SER A 263 -22.55 -9.32 2.34
CA SER A 263 -23.68 -9.89 3.09
C SER A 263 -24.64 -8.79 3.53
N PRO A 264 -25.87 -9.11 4.00
CA PRO A 264 -26.79 -8.09 4.50
C PRO A 264 -26.22 -7.20 5.63
N GLN A 265 -25.34 -7.76 6.46
CA GLN A 265 -24.68 -7.01 7.55
C GLN A 265 -23.43 -6.25 7.07
N PHE A 266 -22.79 -6.73 6.00
CA PHE A 266 -21.54 -6.20 5.45
C PHE A 266 -21.67 -6.07 3.93
N PRO A 267 -22.50 -5.13 3.42
CA PRO A 267 -22.77 -4.99 1.99
C PRO A 267 -21.57 -4.37 1.26
N ALA A 268 -21.33 -4.83 0.03
CA ALA A 268 -20.39 -4.17 -0.88
C ALA A 268 -21.11 -3.03 -1.61
N ASN A 269 -20.91 -1.79 -1.15
CA ASN A 269 -21.59 -0.60 -1.69
C ASN A 269 -20.92 -0.06 -2.98
N LEU A 270 -20.84 -0.91 -4.00
CA LEU A 270 -20.17 -0.61 -5.27
C LEU A 270 -20.89 0.50 -6.06
N PRO A 271 -20.17 1.54 -6.54
CA PRO A 271 -20.70 2.46 -7.54
C PRO A 271 -20.96 1.78 -8.89
N ILE A 272 -22.24 1.67 -9.29
CA ILE A 272 -22.64 1.07 -10.57
C ILE A 272 -22.65 2.10 -11.70
N LYS A 273 -23.30 3.26 -11.48
CA LYS A 273 -23.22 4.42 -12.37
C LYS A 273 -21.90 5.14 -12.10
N ILE A 274 -21.22 5.55 -13.17
CA ILE A 274 -19.92 6.23 -13.12
C ILE A 274 -20.07 7.61 -13.74
N ASP A 275 -19.68 8.64 -12.98
CA ASP A 275 -19.74 10.04 -13.41
C ASP A 275 -18.44 10.50 -14.09
N ARG A 276 -17.28 9.98 -13.66
CA ARG A 276 -15.98 10.28 -14.26
C ARG A 276 -15.13 9.02 -14.44
N LYS A 277 -14.52 8.90 -15.63
CA LYS A 277 -13.57 7.84 -15.96
C LYS A 277 -12.17 8.42 -16.11
N LEU A 278 -11.22 7.83 -15.40
CA LEU A 278 -9.83 8.21 -15.39
C LEU A 278 -8.98 7.04 -15.88
N PHE A 279 -7.93 7.35 -16.63
CA PHE A 279 -6.97 6.39 -17.14
C PHE A 279 -5.56 6.92 -16.88
N TYR A 280 -4.88 6.36 -15.89
CA TYR A 280 -3.57 6.80 -15.45
C TYR A 280 -2.51 5.75 -15.83
N THR A 281 -1.59 6.14 -16.70
CA THR A 281 -0.44 5.29 -17.05
C THR A 281 0.68 5.47 -16.04
N ILE A 282 1.24 4.37 -15.56
CA ILE A 282 2.39 4.31 -14.66
C ILE A 282 3.63 4.12 -15.51
N GLY A 283 4.62 5.00 -15.35
CA GLY A 283 5.85 4.86 -16.13
C GLY A 283 7.05 5.53 -15.51
N PHE A 284 8.22 4.97 -15.81
CA PHE A 284 9.49 5.53 -15.43
C PHE A 284 10.06 6.44 -16.52
N GLY A 285 10.91 7.37 -16.09
CA GLY A 285 11.57 8.34 -16.93
C GLY A 285 12.98 8.63 -16.46
N LYS A 286 13.70 9.43 -17.24
CA LYS A 286 15.00 9.97 -16.88
C LYS A 286 15.00 11.47 -17.09
N ASP A 287 15.57 12.19 -16.13
CA ASP A 287 15.85 13.63 -16.24
C ASP A 287 17.35 13.88 -16.32
N SER A 288 17.74 15.02 -16.90
CA SER A 288 19.13 15.44 -16.97
C SER A 288 19.67 15.71 -15.57
N CYS A 289 20.86 15.19 -15.28
CA CYS A 289 21.56 15.45 -14.03
C CYS A 289 23.08 15.46 -14.29
N PRO A 290 23.66 16.62 -14.64
CA PRO A 290 25.09 16.71 -14.97
C PRO A 290 26.04 16.27 -13.85
N THR A 291 25.59 16.32 -12.60
CA THR A 291 26.37 15.90 -11.42
C THR A 291 26.21 14.43 -11.05
N CYS A 292 25.27 13.72 -11.67
CA CYS A 292 25.00 12.30 -11.41
C CYS A 292 25.96 11.42 -12.24
N ILE A 293 26.15 10.17 -11.81
CA ILE A 293 27.13 9.25 -12.42
C ILE A 293 26.88 9.05 -13.92
N ASN A 294 25.62 8.85 -14.30
CA ASN A 294 25.21 8.60 -15.68
C ASN A 294 24.71 9.86 -16.40
N GLY A 295 25.00 11.06 -15.87
CA GLY A 295 24.48 12.33 -16.40
C GLY A 295 22.95 12.45 -16.33
N THR A 296 22.27 11.51 -15.66
CA THR A 296 20.82 11.39 -15.58
C THR A 296 20.40 10.94 -14.19
N ARG A 297 19.13 11.19 -13.84
CA ARG A 297 18.47 10.66 -12.65
C ARG A 297 17.14 10.02 -13.04
N LEU A 298 16.71 9.01 -12.29
CA LEU A 298 15.43 8.35 -12.50
C LEU A 298 14.27 9.21 -11.99
N LEU A 299 13.17 9.14 -12.71
CA LEU A 299 11.87 9.70 -12.35
C LEU A 299 10.80 8.62 -12.50
N ALA A 300 9.68 8.83 -11.84
CA ALA A 300 8.47 8.06 -12.03
C ALA A 300 7.28 9.00 -12.17
N SER A 301 6.22 8.55 -12.85
CA SER A 301 5.15 9.43 -13.29
C SER A 301 3.81 8.72 -13.45
N LEU A 302 2.75 9.51 -13.28
CA LEU A 302 1.41 9.16 -13.72
C LEU A 302 1.10 10.01 -14.96
N ASN A 303 0.59 9.41 -16.03
CA ASN A 303 0.30 10.10 -17.29
C ASN A 303 1.49 10.89 -17.85
N ASN A 304 2.71 10.37 -17.66
CA ASN A 304 3.99 11.01 -18.04
C ASN A 304 4.27 12.35 -17.33
N ILE A 305 3.57 12.63 -16.22
CA ILE A 305 3.79 13.78 -15.35
C ILE A 305 4.38 13.30 -14.03
N SER A 306 5.61 13.69 -13.73
CA SER A 306 6.24 13.40 -12.44
C SER A 306 5.83 14.45 -11.41
N PHE A 307 5.44 13.99 -10.23
CA PHE A 307 4.93 14.87 -9.18
C PHE A 307 6.04 15.66 -8.49
N VAL A 308 5.82 16.96 -8.31
CA VAL A 308 6.72 17.85 -7.59
C VAL A 308 6.13 18.20 -6.24
N MET A 309 6.89 17.98 -5.17
CA MET A 309 6.46 18.33 -3.81
C MET A 309 6.35 19.85 -3.65
N PRO A 310 5.23 20.38 -3.11
CA PRO A 310 5.12 21.79 -2.80
C PRO A 310 5.86 22.12 -1.50
N GLN A 311 6.06 23.42 -1.24
CA GLN A 311 6.62 23.91 0.05
C GLN A 311 5.51 24.23 1.07
N THR A 312 4.28 24.45 0.61
CA THR A 312 3.10 24.63 1.44
C THR A 312 2.20 23.41 1.30
N ALA A 313 1.60 22.94 2.40
CA ALA A 313 0.70 21.80 2.36
C ALA A 313 -0.46 22.04 1.39
N LEU A 314 -0.76 21.07 0.52
CA LEU A 314 -1.83 21.18 -0.49
C LEU A 314 -3.20 21.42 0.14
N LEU A 315 -3.53 20.75 1.24
CA LEU A 315 -4.78 20.95 1.97
C LEU A 315 -4.89 22.36 2.54
N GLN A 316 -3.81 22.88 3.13
CA GLN A 316 -3.75 24.26 3.60
C GLN A 316 -3.94 25.26 2.45
N ALA A 317 -3.26 25.03 1.32
CA ALA A 317 -3.40 25.88 0.15
C ALA A 317 -4.81 25.83 -0.44
N HIS A 318 -5.44 24.65 -0.46
CA HIS A 318 -6.82 24.47 -0.91
C HIS A 318 -7.80 25.19 0.02
N TYR A 319 -7.71 24.97 1.34
CA TYR A 319 -8.61 25.56 2.33
C TYR A 319 -8.53 27.09 2.38
N LEU A 320 -7.32 27.65 2.26
CA LEU A 320 -7.09 29.10 2.29
C LEU A 320 -7.16 29.76 0.90
N ASN A 321 -7.49 29.00 -0.16
CA ASN A 321 -7.50 29.47 -1.55
C ASN A 321 -6.18 30.16 -1.97
N LEU A 322 -5.03 29.62 -1.55
CA LEU A 322 -3.72 30.15 -1.90
C LEU A 322 -3.42 29.91 -3.38
N THR A 323 -3.14 30.98 -4.11
CA THR A 323 -2.78 30.89 -5.52
C THR A 323 -1.33 30.44 -5.69
N GLY A 324 -1.09 29.60 -6.69
CA GLY A 324 0.28 29.29 -7.12
C GLY A 324 1.02 28.24 -6.31
N VAL A 325 0.33 27.46 -5.48
CA VAL A 325 0.89 26.27 -4.81
C VAL A 325 0.75 25.03 -5.71
N PHE A 326 -0.44 24.82 -6.30
CA PHE A 326 -0.73 23.69 -7.18
C PHE A 326 -1.66 24.11 -8.33
N ARG A 327 -1.82 23.22 -9.30
CA ARG A 327 -2.81 23.30 -10.39
C ARG A 327 -3.80 22.15 -10.28
N THR A 328 -4.98 22.29 -10.88
CA THR A 328 -6.04 21.26 -10.88
C THR A 328 -6.32 20.68 -12.26
N ASP A 329 -5.30 20.74 -13.13
CA ASP A 329 -5.34 20.39 -14.55
C ASP A 329 -4.76 19.00 -14.86
N PHE A 330 -4.71 18.09 -13.88
CA PHE A 330 -4.14 16.76 -14.11
C PHE A 330 -5.00 16.00 -15.12
N PRO A 331 -4.43 15.46 -16.19
CA PRO A 331 -5.21 14.94 -17.31
C PRO A 331 -5.87 13.61 -16.97
N ASP A 332 -7.13 13.45 -17.38
CA ASP A 332 -7.93 12.23 -17.19
C ASP A 332 -7.40 11.03 -17.97
N LYS A 333 -6.52 11.26 -18.95
CA LYS A 333 -5.89 10.25 -19.79
C LYS A 333 -4.46 10.68 -20.16
N PRO A 334 -3.55 9.74 -20.51
CA PRO A 334 -2.21 10.08 -20.92
C PRO A 334 -2.24 10.98 -22.17
N PRO A 335 -1.42 12.04 -22.23
CA PRO A 335 -1.39 12.96 -23.37
C PRO A 335 -1.09 12.27 -24.71
N THR A 336 -0.22 11.26 -24.68
CA THR A 336 0.21 10.52 -25.87
C THR A 336 -0.04 9.02 -25.65
N PRO A 337 -1.05 8.42 -26.29
CA PRO A 337 -1.26 6.98 -26.22
C PRO A 337 -0.21 6.23 -27.04
N PHE A 338 0.18 5.06 -26.55
CA PHE A 338 1.09 4.12 -27.22
C PHE A 338 0.74 2.69 -26.82
N ASN A 339 1.45 1.71 -27.36
CA ASN A 339 1.35 0.34 -26.89
C ASN A 339 2.06 0.21 -25.53
N TYR A 340 1.34 0.42 -24.44
CA TYR A 340 1.88 0.54 -23.08
C TYR A 340 2.71 -0.66 -22.66
N THR A 341 2.29 -1.87 -23.03
CA THR A 341 2.93 -3.13 -22.63
C THR A 341 3.62 -3.84 -23.80
N GLY A 342 3.96 -3.10 -24.87
CA GLY A 342 4.57 -3.64 -26.09
C GLY A 342 6.06 -3.97 -25.94
N ALA A 343 6.81 -3.93 -27.05
CA ALA A 343 8.28 -4.01 -27.00
C ALA A 343 8.85 -2.86 -26.17
N PRO A 344 9.82 -3.11 -25.27
CA PRO A 344 10.33 -2.11 -24.34
C PRO A 344 10.74 -0.83 -25.06
N LEU A 345 10.12 0.28 -24.68
CA LEU A 345 10.61 1.59 -25.06
C LEU A 345 11.82 1.88 -24.16
N THR A 346 13.01 1.57 -24.66
CA THR A 346 14.28 1.97 -24.04
C THR A 346 14.47 3.50 -24.04
N ALA A 347 13.59 4.22 -24.76
CA ALA A 347 13.56 5.67 -24.86
C ALA A 347 12.56 6.27 -23.86
N SER A 348 13.01 7.29 -23.11
CA SER A 348 12.16 8.17 -22.32
C SER A 348 11.22 8.95 -23.24
N LEU A 349 9.93 9.03 -22.89
CA LEU A 349 8.95 9.88 -23.59
C LEU A 349 9.07 11.37 -23.22
N GLY A 350 10.17 11.77 -22.55
CA GLY A 350 10.33 13.12 -22.03
C GLY A 350 9.35 13.39 -20.90
N THR A 351 9.46 12.64 -19.80
CA THR A 351 8.65 12.85 -18.60
C THR A 351 8.73 14.29 -18.15
N VAL A 352 7.56 14.92 -18.05
CA VAL A 352 7.47 16.34 -17.68
C VAL A 352 7.29 16.48 -16.18
N HIS A 353 7.91 17.50 -15.62
CA HIS A 353 7.60 18.00 -14.29
C HIS A 353 7.50 19.52 -14.37
N GLY A 354 6.47 20.07 -13.73
CA GLY A 354 6.28 21.52 -13.65
C GLY A 354 6.97 22.09 -12.41
N THR A 355 6.92 23.40 -12.24
CA THR A 355 7.35 24.05 -10.98
C THR A 355 6.37 23.80 -9.81
N LYS A 356 5.18 23.25 -10.11
CA LYS A 356 4.06 23.03 -9.18
C LYS A 356 3.37 21.72 -9.51
N PRO A 357 2.87 20.97 -8.52
CA PRO A 357 2.10 19.76 -8.75
C PRO A 357 0.79 20.07 -9.47
N SER A 358 0.36 19.14 -10.31
CA SER A 358 -0.93 19.12 -10.99
C SER A 358 -1.79 18.03 -10.36
N LEU A 359 -2.99 18.39 -9.90
CA LEU A 359 -3.88 17.53 -9.12
C LEU A 359 -5.17 17.25 -9.90
N SER A 360 -5.83 16.14 -9.58
CA SER A 360 -7.11 15.80 -10.19
C SER A 360 -8.26 16.30 -9.31
N LYS A 361 -9.02 17.26 -9.81
CA LYS A 361 -10.15 17.85 -9.06
C LYS A 361 -11.41 17.04 -9.26
N LEU A 362 -12.10 16.66 -8.19
CA LEU A 362 -13.34 15.86 -8.19
C LEU A 362 -14.47 16.63 -7.52
N ALA A 363 -15.65 16.61 -8.14
CA ALA A 363 -16.87 17.11 -7.50
C ALA A 363 -17.26 16.19 -6.33
N PHE A 364 -17.75 16.79 -5.25
CA PHE A 364 -18.28 16.04 -4.11
C PHE A 364 -19.33 15.03 -4.56
N ASN A 365 -19.27 13.82 -3.99
CA ASN A 365 -20.17 12.69 -4.22
C ASN A 365 -20.15 12.11 -5.65
N SER A 366 -19.24 12.58 -6.53
CA SER A 366 -19.05 11.98 -7.85
C SER A 366 -18.52 10.55 -7.75
N THR A 367 -18.99 9.69 -8.64
CA THR A 367 -18.55 8.29 -8.76
C THR A 367 -17.44 8.17 -9.80
N VAL A 368 -16.33 7.57 -9.42
CA VAL A 368 -15.09 7.53 -10.22
C VAL A 368 -14.74 6.10 -10.55
N GLU A 369 -14.44 5.84 -11.82
CA GLU A 369 -13.70 4.65 -12.27
C GLU A 369 -12.30 5.10 -12.66
N LEU A 370 -11.28 4.55 -12.02
CA LEU A 370 -9.88 4.80 -12.34
C LEU A 370 -9.23 3.51 -12.79
N VAL A 371 -8.68 3.52 -14.00
CA VAL A 371 -7.83 2.46 -14.52
C VAL A 371 -6.38 2.90 -14.38
N LEU A 372 -5.60 2.10 -13.66
CA LEU A 372 -4.15 2.21 -13.58
C LEU A 372 -3.54 1.23 -14.57
N GLN A 373 -2.70 1.72 -15.47
CA GLN A 373 -2.06 0.94 -16.54
C GLN A 373 -0.55 0.99 -16.36
N ASP A 374 0.08 -0.15 -16.08
CA ASP A 374 1.53 -0.27 -16.13
C ASP A 374 2.04 -0.08 -17.56
N THR A 375 3.24 0.47 -17.70
CA THR A 375 3.89 0.69 -18.99
C THR A 375 5.29 0.09 -19.00
N ASN A 376 5.81 -0.20 -20.19
CA ASN A 376 7.16 -0.69 -20.39
C ASN A 376 8.22 0.42 -20.54
N LEU A 377 7.92 1.63 -20.02
CA LEU A 377 8.84 2.76 -20.08
C LEU A 377 10.02 2.50 -19.14
N LEU A 378 11.20 2.26 -19.73
CA LEU A 378 12.42 1.77 -19.08
C LEU A 378 12.33 0.33 -18.52
N THR A 379 11.28 0.01 -17.78
CA THR A 379 10.98 -1.35 -17.28
C THR A 379 9.48 -1.49 -17.05
N VAL A 380 9.01 -2.73 -16.95
CA VAL A 380 7.71 -3.08 -16.34
C VAL A 380 7.94 -3.45 -14.88
N GLU A 381 6.93 -3.30 -14.03
CA GLU A 381 6.98 -3.70 -12.62
C GLU A 381 5.57 -3.73 -12.00
N SER A 382 5.38 -4.52 -10.94
CA SER A 382 4.17 -4.45 -10.14
C SER A 382 4.18 -3.21 -9.24
N HIS A 383 3.04 -2.53 -9.16
CA HIS A 383 2.94 -1.28 -8.40
C HIS A 383 1.75 -1.29 -7.44
N PRO A 384 1.96 -1.40 -6.11
CA PRO A 384 0.90 -1.23 -5.14
C PRO A 384 0.47 0.23 -5.06
N PHE A 385 -0.69 0.58 -5.58
CA PHE A 385 -1.24 1.93 -5.47
C PHE A 385 -2.15 2.06 -4.25
N HIS A 386 -1.85 3.05 -3.43
CA HIS A 386 -2.62 3.44 -2.25
C HIS A 386 -3.37 4.75 -2.50
N LEU A 387 -4.61 4.85 -2.01
CA LEU A 387 -5.40 6.07 -1.99
C LEU A 387 -5.78 6.43 -0.55
N HIS A 388 -5.34 7.59 -0.09
CA HIS A 388 -5.67 8.12 1.23
C HIS A 388 -7.15 8.50 1.32
N GLY A 389 -7.72 8.46 2.52
CA GLY A 389 -9.10 8.90 2.80
C GLY A 389 -10.21 8.00 2.23
N TYR A 390 -9.86 6.96 1.48
CA TYR A 390 -10.79 6.07 0.80
C TYR A 390 -10.36 4.61 0.92
N ASN A 391 -11.37 3.74 0.94
CA ASN A 391 -11.24 2.45 0.28
C ASN A 391 -11.94 2.53 -1.08
N PHE A 392 -11.57 1.65 -1.99
CA PHE A 392 -12.12 1.51 -3.34
C PHE A 392 -12.38 0.04 -3.67
N PHE A 393 -13.27 -0.21 -4.61
CA PHE A 393 -13.57 -1.55 -5.12
C PHE A 393 -12.69 -1.88 -6.31
N VAL A 394 -11.97 -3.01 -6.26
CA VAL A 394 -11.19 -3.52 -7.38
C VAL A 394 -12.12 -4.33 -8.30
N VAL A 395 -12.57 -3.71 -9.38
CA VAL A 395 -13.59 -4.31 -10.27
C VAL A 395 -12.99 -5.16 -11.38
N GLY A 396 -11.71 -4.98 -11.72
CA GLY A 396 -11.05 -5.80 -12.71
C GLY A 396 -9.54 -5.60 -12.73
N THR A 397 -8.83 -6.65 -13.16
CA THR A 397 -7.38 -6.66 -13.32
C THR A 397 -7.06 -7.51 -14.54
N GLY A 398 -6.05 -7.11 -15.33
CA GLY A 398 -5.61 -7.84 -16.51
C GLY A 398 -4.14 -7.61 -16.82
N ILE A 399 -3.60 -8.44 -17.71
CA ILE A 399 -2.27 -8.28 -18.30
C ILE A 399 -2.42 -7.67 -19.70
N GLY A 400 -1.44 -6.87 -20.12
CA GLY A 400 -1.45 -6.14 -21.37
C GLY A 400 -2.06 -4.74 -21.25
N ASN A 401 -2.45 -4.17 -22.39
CA ASN A 401 -3.16 -2.89 -22.43
C ASN A 401 -4.63 -3.11 -22.10
N PHE A 402 -5.19 -2.24 -21.25
CA PHE A 402 -6.63 -2.17 -21.01
C PHE A 402 -7.40 -1.85 -22.29
N ASP A 403 -8.41 -2.66 -22.60
CA ASP A 403 -9.37 -2.41 -23.68
C ASP A 403 -10.67 -1.83 -23.07
N PRO A 404 -10.96 -0.52 -23.26
CA PRO A 404 -12.12 0.13 -22.65
C PRO A 404 -13.47 -0.37 -23.20
N VAL A 405 -13.46 -1.16 -24.28
CA VAL A 405 -14.67 -1.77 -24.86
C VAL A 405 -14.87 -3.19 -24.33
N LYS A 406 -13.80 -3.97 -24.21
CA LYS A 406 -13.91 -5.41 -23.90
C LYS A 406 -13.74 -5.74 -22.42
N ASP A 407 -12.81 -5.09 -21.73
CA ASP A 407 -12.46 -5.47 -20.37
C ASP A 407 -13.52 -5.10 -19.32
N PRO A 408 -14.25 -3.98 -19.44
CA PRO A 408 -15.37 -3.70 -18.52
C PRO A 408 -16.46 -4.78 -18.50
N ALA A 409 -16.61 -5.56 -19.58
CA ALA A 409 -17.56 -6.67 -19.61
C ALA A 409 -17.16 -7.84 -18.69
N LYS A 410 -15.90 -7.90 -18.25
CA LYS A 410 -15.37 -8.92 -17.33
C LYS A 410 -15.31 -8.44 -15.89
N TYR A 411 -15.76 -7.20 -15.60
CA TYR A 411 -15.69 -6.67 -14.25
C TYR A 411 -16.53 -7.48 -13.28
N ASP A 412 -16.00 -7.69 -12.08
CA ASP A 412 -16.78 -8.11 -10.94
C ASP A 412 -17.58 -6.91 -10.43
N LEU A 413 -18.86 -6.89 -10.76
CA LEU A 413 -19.80 -5.86 -10.31
C LEU A 413 -20.75 -6.39 -9.22
N VAL A 414 -20.46 -7.57 -8.67
CA VAL A 414 -21.31 -8.22 -7.66
C VAL A 414 -20.67 -8.09 -6.29
N ASP A 415 -19.44 -8.53 -6.12
CA ASP A 415 -18.71 -8.51 -4.85
C ASP A 415 -17.20 -8.27 -5.02
N PRO A 416 -16.80 -7.27 -5.84
CA PRO A 416 -15.39 -6.91 -5.97
C PRO A 416 -14.79 -6.60 -4.61
N ILE A 417 -13.52 -6.93 -4.40
CA ILE A 417 -12.86 -6.68 -3.13
C ILE A 417 -12.72 -5.16 -2.88
N GLU A 418 -13.13 -4.70 -1.71
CA GLU A 418 -12.85 -3.35 -1.21
C GLU A 418 -11.46 -3.32 -0.56
N ARG A 419 -10.61 -2.35 -0.95
CA ARG A 419 -9.23 -2.17 -0.45
C ARG A 419 -8.85 -0.70 -0.34
N ASN A 420 -7.77 -0.40 0.38
CA ASN A 420 -7.11 0.91 0.28
C ASN A 420 -5.82 0.86 -0.55
N THR A 421 -5.25 -0.34 -0.76
CA THR A 421 -4.05 -0.53 -1.57
C THR A 421 -4.21 -1.71 -2.53
N VAL A 422 -3.89 -1.53 -3.80
CA VAL A 422 -4.00 -2.59 -4.82
C VAL A 422 -2.77 -2.65 -5.71
N GLY A 423 -2.29 -3.86 -5.98
CA GLY A 423 -1.24 -4.10 -6.97
C GLY A 423 -1.78 -3.89 -8.38
N VAL A 424 -1.07 -3.09 -9.18
CA VAL A 424 -1.17 -3.08 -10.63
C VAL A 424 -0.17 -4.12 -11.14
N PRO A 425 -0.60 -5.19 -11.81
CA PRO A 425 0.33 -6.24 -12.22
C PRO A 425 1.39 -5.73 -13.20
N THR A 426 2.56 -6.36 -13.15
CA THR A 426 3.63 -6.19 -14.13
C THR A 426 3.11 -6.29 -15.56
N GLY A 427 3.30 -5.23 -16.35
CA GLY A 427 2.83 -5.14 -17.73
C GLY A 427 1.32 -5.30 -17.87
N GLY A 428 0.54 -4.85 -16.88
CA GLY A 428 -0.91 -5.01 -16.82
C GLY A 428 -1.66 -3.77 -16.39
N TRP A 429 -2.90 -3.97 -15.97
CA TRP A 429 -3.79 -2.90 -15.53
C TRP A 429 -4.71 -3.36 -14.40
N THR A 430 -5.13 -2.40 -13.57
CA THR A 430 -6.15 -2.60 -12.54
C THR A 430 -7.17 -1.46 -12.59
N ALA A 431 -8.45 -1.81 -12.59
CA ALA A 431 -9.57 -0.88 -12.57
C ALA A 431 -10.20 -0.85 -11.16
N ILE A 432 -10.31 0.36 -10.60
CA ILE A 432 -10.91 0.60 -9.29
C ILE A 432 -12.09 1.56 -9.39
N ARG A 433 -13.06 1.42 -8.48
CA ARG A 433 -14.20 2.32 -8.34
C ARG A 433 -14.36 2.83 -6.92
N PHE A 434 -14.61 4.12 -6.79
CA PHE A 434 -14.92 4.75 -5.51
C PHE A 434 -15.88 5.93 -5.71
N ARG A 435 -16.43 6.40 -4.60
CA ARG A 435 -17.25 7.61 -4.54
C ARG A 435 -16.44 8.69 -3.84
N ALA A 436 -16.31 9.86 -4.44
CA ALA A 436 -15.58 10.99 -3.87
C ALA A 436 -16.45 11.74 -2.85
N ASP A 437 -16.84 11.07 -1.76
CA ASP A 437 -17.74 11.58 -0.71
C ASP A 437 -16.99 12.13 0.53
N ASN A 438 -15.68 12.31 0.42
CA ASN A 438 -14.85 12.82 1.50
C ASN A 438 -14.12 14.09 1.03
N PRO A 439 -14.59 15.29 1.41
CA PRO A 439 -14.02 16.55 0.93
C PRO A 439 -12.61 16.75 1.52
N GLY A 440 -11.69 17.30 0.73
CA GLY A 440 -10.29 17.42 1.15
C GLY A 440 -9.29 17.24 0.02
N VAL A 441 -8.02 17.11 0.39
CA VAL A 441 -6.93 16.76 -0.52
C VAL A 441 -6.39 15.40 -0.12
N TRP A 442 -6.55 14.42 -1.01
CA TRP A 442 -6.25 13.02 -0.73
C TRP A 442 -5.11 12.52 -1.60
N PHE A 443 -4.05 12.05 -0.95
CA PHE A 443 -2.86 11.57 -1.62
C PHE A 443 -3.11 10.21 -2.30
N MET A 444 -2.59 10.05 -3.51
CA MET A 444 -2.60 8.78 -4.22
C MET A 444 -1.20 8.49 -4.74
N HIS A 445 -0.62 7.35 -4.36
CA HIS A 445 0.76 7.06 -4.70
C HIS A 445 1.05 5.56 -4.76
N CYS A 446 2.14 5.21 -5.43
CA CYS A 446 2.71 3.87 -5.33
C CYS A 446 3.33 3.69 -3.94
N HIS A 447 3.00 2.62 -3.23
CA HIS A 447 3.48 2.34 -1.87
C HIS A 447 4.89 1.74 -1.84
N LEU A 448 5.58 1.71 -2.98
CA LEU A 448 7.02 1.54 -3.05
C LEU A 448 7.67 2.90 -2.78
N GLU A 449 8.39 3.03 -1.65
CA GLU A 449 8.89 4.33 -1.19
C GLU A 449 9.88 4.95 -2.19
N LEU A 450 10.64 4.10 -2.88
CA LEU A 450 11.47 4.49 -4.01
C LEU A 450 10.68 5.24 -5.09
N HIS A 451 9.53 4.70 -5.50
CA HIS A 451 8.71 5.28 -6.57
C HIS A 451 7.97 6.52 -6.10
N THR A 452 7.49 6.53 -4.86
CA THR A 452 6.95 7.76 -4.23
C THR A 452 7.99 8.88 -4.21
N GLY A 453 9.25 8.55 -3.91
CA GLY A 453 10.38 9.47 -3.96
C GLY A 453 10.66 10.00 -5.37
N TRP A 454 10.55 9.16 -6.39
CA TRP A 454 10.74 9.51 -7.81
C TRP A 454 9.57 10.24 -8.46
N GLY A 455 8.45 10.41 -7.75
CA GLY A 455 7.30 11.18 -8.24
C GLY A 455 6.12 10.35 -8.74
N LEU A 456 6.07 9.03 -8.47
CA LEU A 456 4.94 8.16 -8.79
C LEU A 456 3.75 8.37 -7.84
N LYS A 457 3.20 9.58 -7.89
CA LYS A 457 2.18 10.06 -6.98
C LYS A 457 1.35 11.17 -7.62
N THR A 458 0.17 11.42 -7.06
CA THR A 458 -0.70 12.56 -7.35
C THR A 458 -1.58 12.81 -6.13
N ALA A 459 -2.51 13.76 -6.22
CA ALA A 459 -3.57 13.90 -5.23
C ALA A 459 -4.90 14.24 -5.89
N PHE A 460 -5.98 13.84 -5.24
CA PHE A 460 -7.33 14.27 -5.57
C PHE A 460 -7.73 15.46 -4.70
N VAL A 461 -8.22 16.51 -5.34
CA VAL A 461 -8.89 17.62 -4.65
C VAL A 461 -10.38 17.37 -4.74
N VAL A 462 -10.99 16.93 -3.65
CA VAL A 462 -12.43 16.66 -3.57
C VAL A 462 -13.09 17.91 -3.01
N GLU A 463 -13.96 18.52 -3.81
CA GLU A 463 -14.67 19.73 -3.42
C GLU A 463 -15.60 19.51 -2.23
N ASP A 464 -15.95 20.60 -1.55
CA ASP A 464 -17.03 20.60 -0.57
C ASP A 464 -18.39 20.35 -1.27
N GLY A 465 -19.29 19.67 -0.56
CA GLY A 465 -20.69 19.55 -0.92
C GLY A 465 -21.52 20.77 -0.48
N ALA A 466 -22.85 20.61 -0.52
CA ALA A 466 -23.77 21.72 -0.26
C ALA A 466 -23.99 22.00 1.23
N GLY A 467 -23.79 20.99 2.09
CA GLY A 467 -24.05 21.04 3.53
C GLY A 467 -22.79 21.14 4.38
N PRO A 468 -22.88 21.63 5.62
CA PRO A 468 -21.75 21.71 6.55
C PRO A 468 -21.18 20.33 6.90
N ASP A 469 -21.97 19.26 6.81
CA ASP A 469 -21.55 17.86 6.96
C ASP A 469 -20.87 17.28 5.72
N GLN A 470 -20.82 18.06 4.63
CA GLN A 470 -20.20 17.73 3.36
C GLN A 470 -18.99 18.62 3.05
N SER A 471 -18.51 19.37 4.04
CA SER A 471 -17.35 20.27 3.92
C SER A 471 -16.21 19.84 4.84
N ILE A 472 -14.98 20.21 4.46
CA ILE A 472 -13.77 20.01 5.27
C ILE A 472 -13.93 20.71 6.63
N LEU A 473 -13.45 20.08 7.70
CA LEU A 473 -13.37 20.71 9.01
C LEU A 473 -12.37 21.90 9.01
N PRO A 474 -12.53 22.90 9.88
CA PRO A 474 -11.51 23.93 10.03
C PRO A 474 -10.17 23.34 10.52
N PRO A 475 -9.03 23.93 10.15
CA PRO A 475 -7.73 23.44 10.59
C PRO A 475 -7.59 23.53 12.11
N PRO A 476 -6.89 22.57 12.75
CA PRO A 476 -6.60 22.62 14.17
C PRO A 476 -5.64 23.77 14.51
N LYS A 477 -5.71 24.26 15.75
CA LYS A 477 -4.92 25.42 16.21
C LYS A 477 -3.42 25.16 16.27
N ASP A 478 -3.02 23.91 16.45
CA ASP A 478 -1.64 23.43 16.52
C ASP A 478 -1.13 22.88 15.18
N LEU A 479 -1.84 23.15 14.05
CA LEU A 479 -1.40 22.73 12.72
C LEU A 479 0.05 23.20 12.46
N PRO A 480 0.98 22.30 12.07
CA PRO A 480 2.36 22.68 11.84
C PRO A 480 2.50 23.72 10.74
N ALA A 481 3.26 24.78 11.01
CA ALA A 481 3.53 25.83 10.04
C ALA A 481 4.35 25.33 8.85
N CYS A 482 4.04 25.90 7.69
CA CYS A 482 4.91 26.03 6.54
C CYS A 482 5.52 27.45 6.59
#